data_AF-A0A3D4NYI0-F1
#
_entry.id   AF-A0A3D4NYI0-F1
#
_cell.length_a   1.000
_cell.length_b   1.000
_cell.length_c   1.000
_cell.angle_alpha   90.00
_cell.angle_beta   90.00
_cell.angle_gamma   90.00
#
_symmetry.space_group_name_H-M   'P 1'
#
loop_
_entity.id
_entity.type
_entity.pdbx_description
1 polymer ?
#
loop_
_entity_poly.entity_id
_entity_poly.type
_entity_poly.pdbx_seq_one_letter_code
_entity_poly.pdbx_strand_id
1 'polypeptide(L)'
;MTTWVDCTGRPDEYVVHVDWLPDSRRLSVQALNRDQDVLDVYFAARETGRSTHILKEADEAWVNCSDDLYFLKDGKRFVWGSERDGHKHLYLYAADGKLLNQITKGDWAIRAPFQIAYWSGRSVVAIDE
;
A
#
# COMPACT_ATOMS: atom_id res chain seq x y z
N MET A 1 3.14 11.45 26.25
CA MET A 1 2.74 10.04 26.40
C MET A 1 2.97 9.36 25.07
N THR A 2 3.56 8.17 25.06
CA THR A 2 3.86 7.42 23.84
C THR A 2 2.76 6.39 23.59
N THR A 3 2.28 6.28 22.36
CA THR A 3 1.35 5.24 21.91
C THR A 3 2.12 4.28 21.00
N TRP A 4 2.14 2.99 21.34
CA TRP A 4 2.79 1.96 20.53
C TRP A 4 1.81 1.38 19.52
N VAL A 5 2.26 1.22 18.28
CA VAL A 5 1.48 0.54 17.22
C VAL A 5 1.75 -0.96 17.31
N ASP A 6 0.70 -1.76 17.27
CA ASP A 6 0.78 -3.22 17.17
C ASP A 6 0.42 -3.63 15.74
N CYS A 7 1.41 -3.96 14.91
CA CYS A 7 1.22 -4.15 13.47
C CYS A 7 1.81 -5.45 12.92
N THR A 8 2.44 -6.28 13.74
CA THR A 8 3.10 -7.49 13.23
C THR A 8 2.58 -8.74 13.92
N GLY A 9 2.30 -8.71 15.23
CA GLY A 9 1.97 -9.92 16.01
C GLY A 9 3.00 -11.06 15.89
N ARG A 10 4.12 -10.81 15.19
CA ARG A 10 5.13 -11.77 14.77
C ARG A 10 6.51 -11.12 14.96
N PRO A 11 7.46 -11.85 15.57
CA PRO A 11 8.75 -11.28 15.96
C PRO A 11 9.71 -11.06 14.79
N ASP A 12 9.51 -11.73 13.65
CA ASP A 12 10.51 -11.82 12.57
C ASP A 12 10.17 -10.97 11.33
N GLU A 13 9.37 -9.92 11.49
CA GLU A 13 8.95 -9.04 10.39
C GLU A 13 9.79 -7.75 10.31
N TYR A 14 10.02 -7.27 9.09
CA TYR A 14 10.64 -5.99 8.77
C TYR A 14 9.58 -4.92 8.54
N VAL A 15 9.61 -3.85 9.32
CA VAL A 15 8.83 -2.64 8.99
C VAL A 15 9.59 -1.88 7.89
N VAL A 16 9.09 -1.94 6.66
CA VAL A 16 9.79 -1.43 5.47
C VAL A 16 9.34 -0.03 5.06
N HIS A 17 8.08 0.33 5.30
CA HIS A 17 7.55 1.68 5.05
C HIS A 17 6.53 2.09 6.11
N VAL A 18 6.52 3.39 6.45
CA VAL A 18 5.56 4.00 7.36
C VAL A 18 5.19 5.38 6.85
N ASP A 19 3.89 5.62 6.65
CA ASP A 19 3.37 6.88 6.12
C ASP A 19 2.16 7.35 6.92
N TRP A 20 1.95 8.66 7.02
CA TRP A 20 0.69 9.19 7.52
C TRP A 20 -0.40 9.08 6.45
N LEU A 21 -1.60 8.68 6.86
CA LEU A 21 -2.78 8.87 6.02
C LEU A 21 -3.09 10.37 5.90
N PRO A 22 -3.76 10.83 4.83
CA PRO A 22 -4.08 12.25 4.63
C PRO A 22 -4.85 12.89 5.79
N ASP A 23 -5.67 12.10 6.49
CA ASP A 23 -6.44 12.54 7.65
C ASP A 23 -5.58 12.79 8.91
N SER A 24 -4.30 12.41 8.88
CA SER A 24 -3.37 12.43 10.02
C SER A 24 -3.89 11.71 11.27
N ARG A 25 -4.94 10.88 11.13
CA ARG A 25 -5.56 10.09 12.21
C ARG A 25 -5.01 8.68 12.25
N ARG A 26 -4.50 8.19 11.12
CA ARG A 26 -3.94 6.85 10.96
C ARG A 26 -2.57 6.88 10.30
N LEU A 27 -1.80 5.84 10.57
CA LEU A 27 -0.52 5.52 9.94
C LEU A 27 -0.72 4.31 9.04
N SER A 28 -0.13 4.31 7.85
CA SER A 28 0.14 3.10 7.08
C SER A 28 1.43 2.48 7.60
N VAL A 29 1.44 1.16 7.78
CA VAL A 29 2.61 0.38 8.14
C VAL A 29 2.70 -0.80 7.19
N GLN A 30 3.83 -0.93 6.51
CA GLN A 30 4.13 -2.07 5.65
C GLN A 30 5.11 -3.00 6.38
N ALA A 31 4.71 -4.25 6.59
CA ALA A 31 5.47 -5.28 7.28
C ALA A 31 5.79 -6.43 6.33
N LEU A 32 7.06 -6.66 6.07
CA LEU A 32 7.58 -7.71 5.21
C LEU A 32 8.07 -8.87 6.08
N ASN A 33 7.67 -10.11 5.78
CA ASN A 33 8.17 -11.25 6.53
C ASN A 33 9.68 -11.51 6.30
N ARG A 34 10.29 -12.33 7.16
CA ARG A 34 11.73 -12.63 7.13
C ARG A 34 12.24 -13.15 5.80
N ASP A 35 11.41 -13.96 5.15
CA ASP A 35 11.69 -14.63 3.86
C ASP A 35 11.45 -13.69 2.67
N GLN A 36 10.85 -12.52 2.91
CA GLN A 36 10.60 -11.46 1.93
C GLN A 36 9.62 -11.84 0.80
N ASP A 37 8.77 -12.84 1.04
CA ASP A 37 7.79 -13.36 0.09
C ASP A 37 6.35 -12.95 0.43
N VAL A 38 6.14 -12.29 1.58
CA VAL A 38 4.86 -11.75 2.03
C VAL A 38 5.01 -10.34 2.58
N LEU A 39 4.28 -9.40 2.01
CA LEU A 39 4.15 -8.02 2.50
C LEU A 39 2.72 -7.76 2.95
N ASP A 40 2.54 -7.47 4.24
CA ASP A 40 1.27 -7.05 4.81
C ASP A 40 1.24 -5.53 5.00
N VAL A 41 0.12 -4.89 4.66
CA VAL A 41 -0.08 -3.45 4.91
C VAL A 41 -1.19 -3.27 5.94
N TYR A 42 -0.91 -2.46 6.95
CA TYR A 42 -1.80 -2.17 8.06
C TYR A 42 -2.10 -0.68 8.13
N PHE A 43 -3.32 -0.31 8.51
CA PHE A 43 -3.62 1.04 8.97
C PHE A 43 -3.78 1.05 10.49
N ALA A 44 -2.96 1.85 11.18
CA ALA A 44 -2.93 1.97 12.62
C ALA A 44 -3.48 3.32 13.11
N ALA A 45 -4.40 3.30 14.07
CA ALA A 45 -4.97 4.51 14.65
C ALA A 45 -3.99 5.20 15.59
N ARG A 46 -3.69 6.50 15.34
CA ARG A 46 -2.67 7.26 16.10
C ARG A 46 -2.92 7.31 17.60
N GLU A 47 -4.19 7.38 18.01
CA GLU A 47 -4.57 7.59 19.40
C GLU A 47 -4.48 6.31 20.22
N THR A 48 -4.73 5.15 19.59
CA THR A 48 -4.87 3.87 20.31
C THR A 48 -3.81 2.84 19.96
N GLY A 49 -3.05 3.03 18.87
CA GLY A 49 -2.08 2.05 18.38
C GLY A 49 -2.70 0.84 17.68
N ARG A 50 -4.04 0.72 17.69
CA ARG A 50 -4.76 -0.40 17.09
C ARG A 50 -4.59 -0.39 15.58
N SER A 51 -4.11 -1.50 15.03
CA SER A 51 -3.98 -1.72 13.60
C SER A 51 -5.20 -2.45 13.01
N THR A 52 -5.35 -2.32 11.70
CA THR A 52 -6.26 -3.11 10.87
C THR A 52 -5.48 -3.52 9.64
N HIS A 53 -5.51 -4.81 9.31
CA HIS A 53 -4.90 -5.33 8.08
C HIS A 53 -5.71 -4.88 6.86
N ILE A 54 -5.04 -4.33 5.85
CA ILE A 54 -5.66 -3.67 4.69
C ILE A 54 -5.43 -4.47 3.42
N LEU A 55 -4.20 -4.94 3.19
CA LEU A 55 -3.85 -5.73 2.02
C LEU A 55 -2.67 -6.65 2.32
N LYS A 56 -2.55 -7.67 1.49
CA LYS A 56 -1.43 -8.61 1.46
C LYS A 56 -0.93 -8.74 0.03
N GLU A 57 0.37 -8.61 -0.17
CA GLU A 57 1.07 -9.04 -1.37
C GLU A 57 1.84 -10.32 -1.04
N ALA A 58 1.93 -11.23 -2.02
CA ALA A 58 2.70 -12.45 -1.90
C ALA A 58 3.24 -12.88 -3.26
N ASP A 59 4.43 -13.46 -3.26
CA ASP A 59 5.10 -14.00 -4.45
C ASP A 59 5.85 -15.29 -4.08
N GLU A 60 6.08 -16.20 -5.02
CA GLU A 60 6.83 -17.44 -4.72
C GLU A 60 8.34 -17.21 -4.56
N ALA A 61 8.86 -16.13 -5.14
CA ALA A 61 10.28 -15.79 -5.10
C ALA A 61 10.55 -14.69 -4.07
N TRP A 62 9.99 -13.49 -4.28
CA TRP A 62 10.07 -12.37 -3.34
C TRP A 62 9.09 -11.25 -3.73
N VAL A 63 8.65 -10.46 -2.76
CA VAL A 63 7.85 -9.25 -2.99
C VAL A 63 8.76 -8.03 -3.16
N ASN A 64 8.59 -7.31 -4.26
CA ASN A 64 9.25 -6.02 -4.46
C ASN A 64 8.56 -4.94 -3.60
N CYS A 65 9.26 -4.43 -2.59
CA CYS A 65 8.80 -3.27 -1.82
C CYS A 65 8.80 -2.00 -2.69
N SER A 66 7.77 -1.16 -2.57
CA SER A 66 7.68 0.09 -3.33
C SER A 66 6.90 1.19 -2.62
N ASP A 67 7.24 2.44 -2.93
CA ASP A 67 6.56 3.66 -2.44
C ASP A 67 5.26 3.96 -3.22
N ASP A 68 4.42 2.95 -3.38
CA ASP A 68 3.28 2.96 -4.31
C ASP A 68 1.93 3.21 -3.63
N LEU A 69 1.91 3.59 -2.36
CA LEU A 69 0.69 4.00 -1.68
C LEU A 69 0.34 5.45 -2.00
N TYR A 70 -0.75 5.68 -2.72
CA TYR A 70 -1.23 7.03 -3.03
C TYR A 70 -2.71 7.20 -2.73
N PHE A 71 -3.06 8.07 -1.78
CA PHE A 71 -4.45 8.38 -1.47
C PHE A 71 -5.02 9.40 -2.46
N LEU A 72 -6.27 9.17 -2.90
CA LEU A 72 -7.02 10.14 -3.70
C LEU A 72 -7.50 11.31 -2.83
N LYS A 73 -7.87 12.42 -3.46
CA LYS A 73 -8.28 13.65 -2.75
C LYS A 73 -9.49 13.48 -1.83
N ASP A 74 -10.34 12.50 -2.12
CA ASP A 74 -11.50 12.19 -1.29
C ASP A 74 -11.16 11.54 0.06
N GLY A 75 -9.91 11.08 0.24
CA GLY A 75 -9.45 10.36 1.44
C GLY A 75 -10.13 9.02 1.70
N LYS A 76 -10.98 8.55 0.77
CA LYS A 76 -11.75 7.30 0.86
C LYS A 76 -11.19 6.20 -0.01
N ARG A 77 -10.33 6.55 -0.97
CA ARG A 77 -9.71 5.62 -1.92
C ARG A 77 -8.20 5.81 -1.97
N PHE A 78 -7.50 4.75 -2.36
CA PHE A 78 -6.07 4.80 -2.64
C PHE A 78 -5.71 3.93 -3.85
N VAL A 79 -4.63 4.32 -4.53
CA VAL A 79 -3.98 3.56 -5.58
C VAL A 79 -2.81 2.79 -4.96
N TRP A 80 -2.60 1.57 -5.43
CA TRP A 80 -1.55 0.66 -5.00
C TRP A 80 -0.93 -0.04 -6.22
N GLY A 81 0.39 -0.19 -6.22
CA GLY A 81 1.14 -0.97 -7.21
C GLY A 81 1.29 -2.42 -6.77
N SER A 82 0.99 -3.38 -7.64
CA SER A 82 1.09 -4.81 -7.33
C SER A 82 1.52 -5.60 -8.56
N GLU A 83 2.25 -6.69 -8.33
CA GLU A 83 2.72 -7.63 -9.36
C GLU A 83 1.88 -8.92 -9.38
N ARG A 84 0.73 -8.95 -8.69
CA ARG A 84 -0.12 -10.15 -8.49
C ARG A 84 -0.57 -10.88 -9.76
N ASP A 85 -0.54 -10.21 -10.91
CA ASP A 85 -0.91 -10.77 -12.21
C ASP A 85 0.32 -10.98 -13.13
N GLY A 86 1.51 -11.06 -12.52
CA GLY A 86 2.79 -11.33 -13.18
C GLY A 86 3.51 -10.09 -13.73
N HIS A 87 2.85 -8.93 -13.71
CA HIS A 87 3.42 -7.66 -14.12
C HIS A 87 3.01 -6.56 -13.13
N LYS A 88 3.89 -5.58 -12.93
CA LYS A 88 3.54 -4.44 -12.07
C LYS A 88 2.41 -3.63 -12.70
N HIS A 89 1.29 -3.54 -11.99
CA HIS A 89 0.08 -2.81 -12.39
C HIS A 89 -0.51 -2.00 -11.24
N LEU A 90 -1.38 -1.04 -11.58
CA LEU A 90 -2.06 -0.17 -10.64
C LEU A 90 -3.45 -0.69 -10.30
N TYR A 91 -3.78 -0.64 -9.01
CA TYR A 91 -5.02 -1.12 -8.44
C TYR A 91 -5.64 -0.03 -7.56
N LEU A 92 -6.95 0.19 -7.70
CA LEU A 92 -7.73 1.13 -6.91
C LEU A 92 -8.44 0.40 -5.78
N TYR A 93 -8.27 0.89 -4.56
CA TYR A 93 -8.87 0.36 -3.35
C TYR A 93 -9.72 1.40 -2.64
N ALA A 94 -10.73 0.95 -1.90
CA ALA A 94 -11.31 1.73 -0.82
C ALA A 94 -10.37 1.71 0.41
N ALA A 95 -10.47 2.72 1.27
CA ALA A 95 -9.60 2.88 2.45
C ALA A 95 -9.78 1.79 3.53
N ASP A 96 -10.72 0.87 3.34
CA ASP A 96 -10.92 -0.34 4.16
C ASP A 96 -10.23 -1.59 3.57
N GLY A 97 -9.51 -1.46 2.45
CA GLY A 97 -8.82 -2.56 1.77
C GLY A 97 -9.63 -3.26 0.69
N LYS A 98 -10.88 -2.85 0.45
CA LYS A 98 -11.69 -3.44 -0.64
C LYS A 98 -11.15 -3.02 -2.00
N LEU A 99 -10.77 -3.99 -2.84
CA LEU A 99 -10.42 -3.75 -4.24
C LEU A 99 -11.65 -3.23 -5.01
N LEU A 100 -11.50 -2.07 -5.64
CA LEU A 100 -12.56 -1.42 -6.43
C LEU A 100 -12.34 -1.63 -7.93
N ASN A 101 -11.11 -1.50 -8.40
CA ASN A 101 -10.79 -1.60 -9.82
C ASN A 101 -9.31 -1.94 -10.07
N GLN A 102 -9.01 -2.63 -11.17
CA GLN A 102 -7.66 -2.71 -11.73
C GLN A 102 -7.52 -1.61 -12.79
N ILE A 103 -6.66 -0.63 -12.54
CA ILE A 103 -6.50 0.56 -13.38
C ILE A 103 -5.70 0.24 -14.65
N THR A 104 -4.62 -0.52 -14.52
CA THR A 104 -3.77 -0.96 -15.64
C THR A 104 -3.72 -2.48 -15.73
N LYS A 105 -3.61 -3.02 -16.94
CA LYS A 105 -3.56 -4.46 -17.19
C LYS A 105 -2.89 -4.77 -18.54
N GLY A 106 -2.35 -5.97 -18.66
CA GLY A 106 -1.79 -6.50 -19.89
C GLY A 106 -0.42 -7.14 -19.69
N ASP A 107 0.13 -7.66 -20.79
CA ASP A 107 1.44 -8.33 -20.84
C ASP A 107 2.59 -7.31 -20.93
N TRP A 108 2.61 -6.41 -19.95
CA TRP A 108 3.60 -5.34 -19.80
C TRP A 108 3.53 -4.80 -18.37
N ALA A 109 4.65 -4.32 -17.85
CA ALA A 109 4.73 -3.73 -16.51
C ALA A 109 4.81 -2.20 -16.57
N ILE A 110 4.16 -1.52 -15.62
CA ILE A 110 4.45 -0.09 -15.38
C ILE A 110 5.89 0.07 -14.87
N ARG A 111 6.61 1.08 -15.35
CA ARG A 111 7.92 1.46 -14.81
C ARG A 111 7.76 2.58 -13.79
N ALA A 112 7.91 2.28 -12.50
CA ALA A 112 8.35 3.25 -11.50
C ALA A 112 8.71 2.54 -10.19
N PRO A 113 9.90 2.81 -9.62
CA PRO A 113 10.18 2.43 -8.25
C PRO A 113 9.91 3.52 -7.21
N PHE A 114 9.46 4.74 -7.55
CA PHE A 114 9.48 5.82 -6.55
C PHE A 114 8.30 6.79 -6.46
N GLN A 115 7.39 6.91 -7.44
CA GLN A 115 6.40 7.99 -7.36
C GLN A 115 5.12 7.73 -8.18
N ILE A 116 4.24 6.83 -7.73
CA ILE A 116 2.83 6.91 -8.17
C ILE A 116 2.31 8.35 -7.96
N ALA A 117 2.72 9.03 -6.89
CA ALA A 117 2.42 10.44 -6.64
C ALA A 117 2.90 11.42 -7.74
N TYR A 118 4.01 11.14 -8.42
CA TYR A 118 4.55 12.04 -9.45
C TYR A 118 3.91 11.77 -10.81
N TRP A 119 3.59 10.50 -11.11
CA TRP A 119 2.85 10.12 -12.31
C TRP A 119 1.36 10.49 -12.21
N SER A 120 0.73 10.35 -11.05
CA SER A 120 -0.66 10.78 -10.82
C SER A 120 -0.82 12.30 -10.87
N GLY A 121 0.21 13.05 -10.47
CA GLY A 121 0.22 14.52 -10.57
C GLY A 121 0.44 15.08 -11.98
N ARG A 122 0.92 14.30 -12.96
CA ARG A 122 1.30 14.82 -14.30
C ARG A 122 0.84 14.01 -15.51
N SER A 123 0.42 12.75 -15.39
CA SER A 123 0.20 11.90 -16.58
C SER A 123 -0.94 10.90 -16.48
N VAL A 124 -1.50 10.65 -15.29
CA VAL A 124 -2.82 10.03 -15.18
C VAL A 124 -3.87 11.13 -15.30
N VAL A 125 -4.17 11.52 -16.54
CA VAL A 125 -5.06 12.66 -16.86
C VAL A 125 -6.54 12.34 -16.57
N ALA A 126 -6.87 11.07 -16.32
CA ALA A 126 -8.20 10.67 -15.89
C ALA A 126 -8.14 9.38 -15.06
N ILE A 127 -8.00 9.51 -13.74
CA ILE A 127 -8.92 8.76 -12.87
C ILE A 127 -10.09 9.72 -12.77
N ASP A 128 -11.21 9.44 -13.44
CA ASP A 128 -12.42 10.25 -13.25
C ASP A 128 -12.72 10.27 -11.74
N GLU A 129 -12.50 11.43 -11.11
CA GLU A 129 -12.82 11.72 -9.71
C GLU A 129 -14.32 12.02 -9.57
#